data_AF-D1P5Q7-F1
#
_entry.id   AF-D1P5Q7-F1
#
_cell.length_a   1.000
_cell.length_b   1.000
_cell.length_c   1.000
_cell.angle_alpha   90.00
_cell.angle_beta   90.00
_cell.angle_gamma   90.00
#
_symmetry.space_group_name_H-M   'P 1'
#
loop_
_entity.id
_entity.type
_entity.pdbx_description
1 polymer ?
#
loop_
_entity_poly.entity_id
_entity_poly.type
_entity_poly.pdbx_seq_one_letter_code
_entity_poly.pdbx_strand_id
1 'polypeptide(L)'
;MAYWTAGSVPELKGLDRKTQGQLFRQCLKEGKKRMGAKYWKLNGLVLLLSCVLAFVLYQLNFFSGGFLGGAIIGGLIGLMFVFIVQTPTIDLGREWLREQGYPKQEN
;
A
#
# COMPACT_ATOMS: atom_id res chain seq x y z
N MET A 1 0.38 4.99 -10.76
CA MET A 1 -0.90 5.32 -10.07
C MET A 1 -0.85 4.64 -8.71
N ALA A 2 -1.18 5.34 -7.63
CA ALA A 2 -1.28 4.70 -6.32
C ALA A 2 -2.60 3.92 -6.25
N TYR A 3 -2.52 2.62 -5.99
CA TYR A 3 -3.68 1.73 -5.91
C TYR A 3 -4.06 1.55 -4.44
N TRP A 4 -5.09 2.28 -4.00
CA TRP A 4 -5.45 2.35 -2.58
C TRP A 4 -6.48 1.30 -2.19
N THR A 5 -7.31 0.87 -3.14
CA THR A 5 -8.47 -0.01 -2.91
C THR A 5 -8.73 -0.93 -4.10
N ALA A 6 -9.55 -1.96 -3.92
CA ALA A 6 -9.94 -2.89 -4.99
C ALA A 6 -10.53 -2.17 -6.22
N GLY A 7 -11.34 -1.12 -6.01
CA GLY A 7 -11.93 -0.33 -7.09
C GLY A 7 -10.94 0.56 -7.84
N SER A 8 -9.74 0.80 -7.28
CA SER A 8 -8.69 1.54 -7.96
C SER A 8 -7.86 0.68 -8.90
N VAL A 9 -7.94 -0.65 -8.80
CA VAL A 9 -7.20 -1.59 -9.66
C VAL A 9 -7.94 -1.77 -10.99
N PRO A 10 -7.35 -1.35 -12.13
CA PRO A 10 -8.00 -1.46 -13.45
C PRO A 10 -8.42 -2.89 -13.80
N GLU A 11 -7.60 -3.88 -13.44
CA GLU A 11 -7.80 -5.30 -13.71
C GLU A 11 -9.02 -5.89 -12.98
N LEU A 12 -9.53 -5.19 -11.96
CA LEU A 12 -10.70 -5.60 -11.18
C LEU A 12 -11.98 -4.82 -11.54
N LYS A 13 -11.89 -3.81 -12.41
CA LYS A 13 -13.06 -3.02 -12.82
C LYS A 13 -14.07 -3.91 -13.57
N GLY A 14 -15.36 -3.63 -13.38
CA GLY A 14 -16.46 -4.40 -13.99
C GLY A 14 -16.87 -5.66 -13.24
N LEU A 15 -16.09 -6.12 -12.26
CA LEU A 15 -16.44 -7.27 -11.42
C LEU A 15 -17.37 -6.88 -10.26
N ASP A 16 -18.17 -7.83 -9.78
CA ASP A 16 -18.97 -7.67 -8.56
C ASP A 16 -18.08 -7.31 -7.36
N ARG A 17 -18.59 -6.48 -6.45
CA ARG A 17 -17.85 -5.98 -5.27
C ARG A 17 -17.26 -7.12 -4.43
N LYS A 18 -17.96 -8.26 -4.30
CA LYS A 18 -17.48 -9.42 -3.54
C LYS A 18 -16.26 -10.04 -4.22
N THR A 19 -16.32 -10.20 -5.54
CA THR A 19 -15.23 -10.75 -6.36
C THR A 19 -14.03 -9.80 -6.41
N GLN A 20 -14.27 -8.49 -6.55
CA GLN A 20 -13.21 -7.47 -6.47
C GLN A 20 -12.45 -7.57 -5.13
N GLY A 21 -13.17 -7.68 -4.01
CA GLY A 21 -12.55 -7.81 -2.70
C GLY A 21 -11.72 -9.09 -2.55
N GLN A 22 -12.22 -10.22 -3.06
CA GLN A 22 -11.50 -11.50 -3.02
C GLN A 22 -10.23 -11.48 -3.89
N LEU A 23 -10.34 -11.04 -5.14
CA LEU A 23 -9.20 -10.95 -6.06
C LEU A 23 -8.18 -9.91 -5.61
N PHE A 24 -8.61 -8.80 -5.02
CA PHE A 24 -7.70 -7.81 -4.45
C PHE A 24 -6.86 -8.39 -3.31
N ARG A 25 -7.47 -9.19 -2.42
CA ARG A 25 -6.73 -9.90 -1.36
C ARG A 25 -5.73 -10.91 -1.93
N GLN A 26 -6.10 -11.63 -2.99
CA GLN A 26 -5.20 -12.55 -3.67
C GLN A 26 -4.04 -11.81 -4.36
N CYS A 27 -4.34 -10.71 -5.06
CA CYS A 27 -3.38 -9.79 -5.66
C CYS A 27 -2.36 -9.29 -4.63
N LEU A 28 -2.80 -8.87 -3.44
CA LEU A 28 -1.90 -8.45 -2.37
C LEU A 28 -1.04 -9.61 -1.85
N LYS A 29 -1.62 -10.80 -1.69
CA LYS A 29 -0.90 -12.00 -1.21
C LYS A 29 0.19 -12.42 -2.21
N GLU A 30 -0.15 -12.49 -3.49
CA GLU A 30 0.79 -12.85 -4.56
C GLU A 30 1.81 -11.75 -4.79
N GLY A 31 1.40 -10.48 -4.78
CA GLY A 31 2.30 -9.33 -4.83
C GLY A 31 3.35 -9.37 -3.73
N LYS A 32 2.94 -9.67 -2.49
CA LYS A 32 3.86 -9.84 -1.35
C LYS A 32 4.80 -11.03 -1.56
N LYS A 33 4.28 -12.16 -2.05
CA LYS A 33 5.07 -13.36 -2.33
C LYS A 33 6.13 -13.11 -3.40
N ARG A 34 5.77 -12.46 -4.51
CA ARG A 34 6.66 -12.08 -5.62
C ARG A 34 7.73 -11.09 -5.18
N MET A 35 7.37 -10.16 -4.29
CA MET A 35 8.35 -9.23 -3.74
C MET A 35 9.37 -9.92 -2.81
N GLY A 36 8.97 -11.00 -2.13
CA GLY A 36 9.84 -11.80 -1.28
C GLY A 36 10.61 -10.98 -0.26
N ALA A 37 11.95 -11.05 -0.29
CA ALA A 37 12.83 -10.31 0.61
C ALA A 37 12.73 -8.78 0.45
N LYS A 38 12.36 -8.27 -0.74
CA LYS A 38 12.21 -6.84 -1.01
C LYS A 38 11.05 -6.24 -0.20
N TYR A 39 9.99 -7.00 0.07
CA TYR A 39 8.89 -6.56 0.95
C TYR A 39 9.40 -6.20 2.35
N TRP A 40 10.23 -7.07 2.92
CA TRP A 40 10.81 -6.84 4.24
C TRP A 40 11.80 -5.70 4.26
N LYS A 41 12.61 -5.54 3.20
CA LYS A 41 13.50 -4.38 3.05
C LYS A 41 12.72 -3.07 3.00
N LEU A 42 11.63 -3.01 2.24
CA LEU A 42 10.78 -1.82 2.13
C LEU A 42 10.04 -1.51 3.44
N ASN A 43 9.56 -2.54 4.16
CA ASN A 43 9.00 -2.34 5.50
C ASN A 43 10.03 -1.83 6.49
N GLY A 44 11.24 -2.39 6.48
CA GLY A 44 12.34 -1.91 7.31
C GLY A 44 12.69 -0.46 6.98
N LEU A 45 12.69 -0.09 5.71
CA LEU A 45 12.88 1.30 5.26
C LEU A 45 11.78 2.22 5.79
N VAL A 46 10.50 1.84 5.66
CA VAL A 46 9.37 2.65 6.18
C VAL A 46 9.47 2.80 7.69
N LEU A 47 9.84 1.75 8.42
CA LEU A 47 10.04 1.81 9.87
C LEU A 47 11.17 2.78 10.23
N LEU A 48 12.32 2.67 9.56
CA LEU A 48 13.45 3.57 9.76
C LEU A 48 13.04 5.03 9.49
N LEU A 49 12.40 5.30 8.35
CA LEU A 49 11.92 6.63 7.98
C LEU A 49 10.89 7.17 8.98
N SER A 50 10.02 6.30 9.51
CA SER A 50 9.05 6.67 10.53
C SER A 50 9.73 7.04 11.86
N CYS A 51 10.78 6.32 12.26
CA CYS A 51 11.58 6.66 13.45
C CYS A 51 12.33 7.98 13.26
N VAL A 52 12.95 8.19 12.10
CA VAL A 52 13.64 9.45 11.77
C VAL A 52 12.64 10.62 11.77
N LEU A 53 11.47 10.44 11.15
CA LEU A 53 10.40 11.44 11.14
C LEU A 53 9.93 11.76 12.56
N ALA A 54 9.68 10.75 13.39
CA ALA A 54 9.29 10.94 14.79
C ALA A 54 10.38 11.71 15.58
N PHE A 55 11.66 11.37 15.38
CA PHE A 55 12.78 12.04 16.04
C PHE A 55 12.92 13.52 15.61
N VAL A 56 12.81 13.80 14.32
CA VAL A 56 12.83 15.18 13.80
C VAL A 56 11.66 15.99 14.35
N LEU A 57 10.45 15.42 14.35
CA LEU A 57 9.27 16.09 14.87
C LEU A 57 9.31 16.31 16.38
N TYR A 58 10.00 15.42 17.11
CA TYR A 58 10.30 15.62 18.53
C TYR A 58 11.22 16.82 18.74
N GLN A 59 12.33 16.90 18.00
CA GLN A 59 13.24 18.04 18.04
C GLN A 59 12.57 19.38 17.69
N LEU A 60 11.62 19.38 16.76
CA LEU A 60 10.90 20.58 16.34
C LEU A 60 9.77 20.99 17.29
N ASN A 61 9.64 20.36 18.47
CA ASN A 61 8.53 20.56 19.40
C ASN A 61 7.14 20.39 18.76
N PHE A 62 7.03 19.66 17.66
CA PHE A 62 5.78 19.49 16.91
C PHE A 62 4.73 18.71 17.72
N PHE A 63 5.18 17.90 18.70
CA PHE A 63 4.34 17.19 19.65
C PHE A 63 3.64 18.09 20.69
N SER A 64 3.98 19.38 20.78
CA SER A 64 3.31 20.34 21.66
C SER A 64 1.83 20.60 21.28
N GLY A 65 1.40 20.21 20.07
CA GLY A 65 0.03 20.37 19.56
C GLY A 65 -0.97 19.25 19.93
N GLY A 66 -0.59 18.27 20.76
CA GLY A 66 -1.50 17.24 21.26
C GLY A 66 -2.07 16.30 20.17
N PHE A 67 -3.37 15.98 20.26
CA PHE A 67 -4.08 14.99 19.42
C PHE A 67 -3.95 15.25 17.90
N LEU A 68 -3.98 16.52 17.48
CA LEU A 68 -3.85 16.92 16.06
C LEU A 68 -2.46 16.59 15.50
N GLY A 69 -1.40 16.82 16.29
CA GLY A 69 -0.03 16.46 15.90
C GLY A 69 0.12 14.96 15.69
N GLY A 70 -0.45 14.15 16.59
CA GLY A 70 -0.47 12.69 16.47
C GLY A 70 -1.21 12.19 15.22
N ALA A 71 -2.37 12.77 14.90
CA ALA A 71 -3.16 12.38 13.73
C ALA A 71 -2.44 12.69 12.41
N ILE A 72 -1.78 13.86 12.31
CA ILE A 72 -1.00 14.24 11.12
C ILE A 72 0.18 13.29 10.92
N ILE A 73 0.90 12.96 12.00
CA ILE A 73 2.04 12.03 11.97
C ILE A 73 1.58 10.63 11.55
N GLY A 74 0.49 10.14 12.15
CA GLY A 74 -0.10 8.86 11.77
C GLY A 74 -0.51 8.82 10.30
N GLY A 75 -1.10 9.91 9.80
CA GLY A 75 -1.44 10.08 8.39
C GLY A 75 -0.21 10.03 7.47
N LEU A 76 0.86 10.75 7.81
CA LEU A 76 2.11 10.75 7.04
C LEU A 76 2.78 9.37 7.01
N ILE A 77 2.84 8.69 8.15
CA ILE A 77 3.39 7.32 8.23
C ILE A 77 2.54 6.36 7.40
N GLY A 78 1.21 6.45 7.49
CA GLY A 78 0.29 5.67 6.67
C GLY A 78 0.50 5.90 5.18
N LEU A 79 0.64 7.17 4.75
CA LEU A 79 0.95 7.52 3.36
C LEU A 79 2.29 6.92 2.91
N MET A 80 3.35 7.06 3.71
CA MET A 80 4.66 6.47 3.39
C MET A 80 4.56 4.95 3.19
N PHE A 81 3.83 4.26 4.07
CA PHE A 81 3.61 2.82 3.94
C PHE A 81 2.89 2.47 2.62
N VAL A 82 1.84 3.22 2.27
CA VAL A 82 1.10 2.99 1.03
C VAL A 82 1.99 3.18 -0.20
N PHE A 83 2.77 4.26 -0.24
CA PHE A 83 3.61 4.55 -1.40
C PHE A 83 4.82 3.62 -1.52
N ILE A 84 5.49 3.33 -0.41
CA ILE A 84 6.77 2.61 -0.42
C ILE A 84 6.57 1.09 -0.42
N VAL A 85 5.53 0.59 0.25
CA VAL A 85 5.30 -0.86 0.42
C VAL A 85 4.08 -1.31 -0.37
N GLN A 86 2.93 -0.70 -0.15
CA GLN A 86 1.67 -1.21 -0.70
C GLN A 86 1.59 -1.06 -2.22
N THR A 87 2.00 0.09 -2.77
CA THR A 87 1.99 0.35 -4.22
C THR A 87 2.83 -0.67 -5.00
N PRO A 88 4.13 -0.90 -4.68
CA PRO A 88 4.90 -1.93 -5.39
C PRO A 88 4.40 -3.35 -5.12
N THR A 89 3.76 -3.60 -3.96
CA THR A 89 3.08 -4.89 -3.71
C THR A 89 1.96 -5.09 -4.71
N ILE A 90 1.12 -4.07 -4.89
CA ILE A 90 -0.03 -4.15 -5.79
C ILE A 90 0.43 -4.22 -7.24
N ASP A 91 1.47 -3.48 -7.65
CA ASP A 91 1.97 -3.56 -9.03
C ASP A 91 2.40 -4.97 -9.41
N LEU A 92 3.16 -5.66 -8.56
CA LEU A 92 3.53 -7.07 -8.77
C LEU A 92 2.31 -8.00 -8.71
N GLY A 93 1.35 -7.71 -7.83
CA GLY A 93 0.10 -8.47 -7.76
C GLY A 93 -0.78 -8.29 -9.00
N ARG A 94 -0.71 -7.13 -9.65
CA ARG A 94 -1.42 -6.83 -10.89
C ARG A 94 -0.80 -7.53 -12.08
N GLU A 95 0.52 -7.69 -12.12
CA GLU A 95 1.17 -8.56 -13.10
C GLU A 95 0.63 -9.99 -13.01
N TRP A 96 0.50 -10.52 -11.79
CA TRP A 96 -0.17 -11.82 -11.58
C TRP A 96 -1.62 -11.81 -12.07
N LEU A 97 -2.41 -10.77 -11.79
CA LEU A 97 -3.79 -10.67 -12.31
C LEU A 97 -3.84 -10.69 -13.84
N ARG A 98 -2.89 -10.03 -14.51
CA ARG A 98 -2.78 -10.04 -15.98
C ARG A 98 -2.40 -11.42 -16.51
N GLU A 99 -1.50 -12.14 -15.83
CA GLU A 99 -1.19 -13.54 -16.17
C GLU A 99 -2.41 -14.46 -16.04
N GLN A 100 -3.32 -14.16 -15.11
CA GLN A 100 -4.61 -14.87 -14.97
C GLN A 100 -5.66 -14.44 -16.01
N GLY A 101 -5.32 -13.51 -16.92
CA GLY A 101 -6.23 -13.03 -17.96
C GLY A 101 -7.18 -11.91 -17.53
N TYR A 102 -6.85 -11.16 -16.46
CA TYR A 102 -7.60 -9.98 -16.06
C TYR A 102 -7.02 -8.66 -16.65
N PRO A 103 -7.87 -7.67 -16.97
CA PRO A 103 -9.32 -7.72 -16.92
C PRO A 103 -9.86 -8.69 -17.98
N LYS A 104 -10.86 -9.49 -17.61
CA LYS A 104 -11.61 -10.26 -18.60
C LYS A 104 -12.25 -9.22 -19.52
N GLN A 105 -11.80 -9.13 -20.77
CA GLN A 105 -12.47 -8.28 -21.75
C GLN A 105 -13.94 -8.71 -21.77
N GLU A 106 -14.84 -7.75 -21.53
CA GLU A 106 -16.27 -7.96 -21.79
C GLU A 106 -16.39 -8.44 -23.23
N ASN A 107 -16.93 -9.66 -23.40
CA ASN A 107 -17.44 -10.09 -24.71
C ASN A 107 -18.54 -9.13 -25.18
#